data_AF-A0A354V1Z2-F1
#
_entry.id   AF-A0A354V1Z2-F1
#
_cell.length_a   1.000
_cell.length_b   1.000
_cell.length_c   1.000
_cell.angle_alpha   90.00
_cell.angle_beta   90.00
_cell.angle_gamma   90.00
#
_symmetry.space_group_name_H-M   'P 1'
#
loop_
_entity.id
_entity.type
_entity.pdbx_description
1 polymer ?
#
loop_
_entity_poly.entity_id
_entity_poly.type
_entity_poly.pdbx_seq_one_letter_code
_entity_poly.pdbx_strand_id
1 'polypeptide(L)'
;MMTKYSVIAFFAVSTFLPGASGAAVARETSAIQVPADSVAWVGESGTASYYGPKHQGRRAASGVRFDQRKLTAAHPWLPFGTKVKVTLAASGRSVIVTITDRLYSNRRIVDLSVAAAQELGMIRAGIAEVTLLPV
;
A
#
# COMPACT_ATOMS: atom_id res chain seq x y z
N MET A 1 -7.20 57.18 -11.47
CA MET A 1 -8.33 57.75 -10.70
C MET A 1 -8.82 56.64 -9.79
N MET A 2 -8.40 56.45 -8.53
CA MET A 2 -8.41 57.35 -7.37
C MET A 2 -9.75 58.04 -7.14
N THR A 3 -10.58 57.46 -6.27
CA THR A 3 -11.34 58.26 -5.30
C THR A 3 -11.53 57.49 -4.00
N LYS A 4 -11.03 58.10 -2.93
CA LYS A 4 -11.13 57.72 -1.52
C LYS A 4 -12.45 58.29 -0.98
N TYR A 5 -13.12 57.59 -0.08
CA TYR A 5 -13.96 58.22 0.96
C TYR A 5 -13.88 57.42 2.26
N SER A 6 -13.64 58.15 3.34
CA SER A 6 -13.43 57.72 4.72
C SER A 6 -14.38 58.53 5.59
N VAL A 7 -15.18 57.90 6.46
CA VAL A 7 -15.97 58.53 7.56
C VAL A 7 -16.08 57.47 8.68
N ILE A 8 -15.27 57.54 9.74
CA ILE A 8 -15.55 58.05 11.11
C ILE A 8 -16.64 57.29 11.90
N ALA A 9 -16.12 56.51 12.86
CA ALA A 9 -16.55 56.06 14.19
C ALA A 9 -17.99 56.30 14.74
N PHE A 10 -18.52 55.26 15.40
CA PHE A 10 -19.34 55.38 16.62
C PHE A 10 -18.91 54.32 17.65
N PHE A 11 -18.58 54.78 18.85
CA PHE A 11 -18.39 53.97 20.06
C PHE A 11 -19.75 53.50 20.59
N ALA A 12 -19.87 52.21 20.89
CA ALA A 12 -20.88 51.70 21.81
C ALA A 12 -20.21 50.73 22.78
N VAL A 13 -19.95 51.23 23.99
CA VAL A 13 -19.65 50.42 25.17
C VAL A 13 -20.94 49.69 25.54
N SER A 14 -20.94 48.36 25.52
CA SER A 14 -21.99 47.56 26.15
C SER A 14 -21.36 46.59 27.13
N THR A 15 -21.79 46.75 28.37
CA THR A 15 -21.34 46.09 29.58
C THR A 15 -21.87 44.66 29.67
N PHE A 16 -20.92 43.75 29.79
CA PHE A 16 -20.92 42.47 30.50
C PHE A 16 -22.21 42.01 31.23
N LEU A 17 -22.65 40.78 30.91
CA LEU A 17 -23.35 39.88 31.82
C LEU A 17 -22.81 38.44 31.61
N PRO A 18 -22.30 37.76 32.65
CA PRO A 18 -21.77 36.40 32.53
C PRO A 18 -22.91 35.38 32.73
N GLY A 19 -23.31 34.71 31.66
CA GLY A 19 -24.21 33.56 31.70
C GLY A 19 -23.42 32.26 31.56
N ALA A 20 -23.29 31.52 32.67
CA ALA A 20 -22.76 30.17 32.68
C ALA A 20 -23.60 29.23 31.82
N SER A 21 -22.98 28.46 30.93
CA SER A 21 -23.50 27.14 30.55
C SER A 21 -22.52 26.35 29.70
N GLY A 22 -22.10 25.20 30.25
CA GLY A 22 -21.73 24.02 29.48
C GLY A 22 -20.38 24.11 28.76
N ALA A 23 -19.32 23.69 29.43
CA ALA A 23 -18.18 23.07 28.74
C ALA A 23 -18.67 21.78 28.07
N ALA A 24 -19.30 21.90 26.91
CA ALA A 24 -19.52 20.78 26.02
C ALA A 24 -18.15 20.43 25.44
N VAL A 25 -17.49 19.46 26.06
CA VAL A 25 -16.38 18.72 25.44
C VAL A 25 -16.97 18.06 24.19
N ALA A 26 -16.87 18.76 23.07
CA ALA A 26 -17.14 18.19 21.76
C ALA A 26 -16.15 17.03 21.61
N ARG A 27 -16.65 15.80 21.77
CA ARG A 27 -15.92 14.61 21.34
C ARG A 27 -15.78 14.75 19.83
N GLU A 28 -14.62 15.18 19.40
CA GLU A 28 -14.20 15.15 18.02
C GLU A 28 -14.07 13.67 17.64
N THR A 29 -15.19 13.08 17.24
CA THR A 29 -15.21 11.82 16.49
C THR A 29 -14.51 12.14 15.18
N SER A 30 -13.19 11.96 15.17
CA SER A 30 -12.37 12.00 13.97
C SER A 30 -12.80 10.82 13.10
N ALA A 31 -13.75 11.07 12.20
CA ALA A 31 -14.12 10.13 11.16
C ALA A 31 -12.85 9.80 10.36
N ILE A 32 -12.49 8.52 10.29
CA ILE A 32 -11.42 8.05 9.41
C ILE A 32 -11.87 8.39 7.98
N GLN A 33 -11.27 9.43 7.40
CA GLN A 33 -11.46 9.78 5.99
C GLN A 33 -10.70 8.73 5.15
N VAL A 34 -11.36 7.61 4.84
CA VAL A 34 -10.86 6.71 3.80
C VAL A 34 -11.12 7.41 2.47
N PRO A 35 -10.08 7.76 1.68
CA PRO A 35 -10.29 8.37 0.38
C PRO A 35 -11.14 7.44 -0.49
N ALA A 36 -12.15 8.00 -1.17
CA ALA A 36 -13.13 7.26 -1.97
C ALA A 36 -12.52 6.48 -3.16
N ASP A 37 -11.21 6.63 -3.36
CA ASP A 37 -10.43 6.18 -4.51
C ASP A 37 -9.58 4.94 -4.16
N SER A 38 -9.50 4.55 -2.88
CA SER A 38 -8.76 3.35 -2.48
C SER A 38 -9.62 2.11 -2.68
N VAL A 39 -9.67 1.60 -3.91
CA VAL A 39 -10.14 0.23 -4.16
C VAL A 39 -9.13 -0.72 -3.52
N ALA A 40 -9.41 -1.12 -2.28
CA ALA A 40 -8.60 -2.11 -1.58
C ALA A 40 -8.76 -3.45 -2.31
N TRP A 41 -7.65 -3.99 -2.83
CA TRP A 41 -7.65 -5.32 -3.41
C TRP A 41 -7.87 -6.35 -2.28
N VAL A 42 -8.72 -7.34 -2.53
CA VAL A 42 -9.21 -8.26 -1.46
C VAL A 42 -8.30 -9.47 -1.27
N GLY A 43 -7.56 -9.84 -2.30
CA GLY A 43 -6.83 -11.10 -2.37
C GLY A 43 -6.90 -11.69 -3.77
N GLU A 44 -5.97 -12.57 -4.09
CA GLU A 44 -6.04 -13.39 -5.30
C GLU A 44 -5.37 -14.74 -5.08
N SER A 45 -5.70 -15.72 -5.90
CA SER A 45 -5.07 -17.04 -5.86
C SER A 45 -4.74 -17.52 -7.26
N GLY A 46 -3.69 -18.32 -7.37
CA GLY A 46 -3.24 -18.88 -8.63
C GLY A 46 -1.79 -19.29 -8.60
N THR A 47 -1.25 -19.51 -9.78
CA THR A 47 0.08 -20.09 -9.94
C THR A 47 1.20 -19.06 -9.72
N ALA A 48 2.19 -19.44 -8.91
CA ALA A 48 3.43 -18.72 -8.70
C ALA A 48 4.63 -19.43 -9.34
N SER A 49 5.66 -18.66 -9.69
CA SER A 49 7.01 -19.19 -9.93
C SER A 49 8.07 -18.32 -9.26
N TYR A 50 9.35 -18.52 -9.58
CA TYR A 50 10.42 -17.65 -9.13
C TYR A 50 11.46 -17.38 -10.21
N TYR A 51 12.11 -16.22 -10.13
CA TYR A 51 13.20 -15.87 -11.04
C TYR A 51 14.51 -16.55 -10.65
N GLY A 52 15.17 -17.17 -11.62
CA GLY A 52 16.50 -17.76 -11.42
C GLY A 52 17.64 -16.73 -11.37
N PRO A 53 18.88 -17.18 -11.03
CA PRO A 53 20.03 -16.32 -10.76
C PRO A 53 20.45 -15.38 -11.90
N LYS A 54 20.08 -15.74 -13.14
CA LYS A 54 20.33 -14.92 -14.34
C LYS A 54 19.73 -13.51 -14.30
N HIS A 55 18.82 -13.24 -13.37
CA HIS A 55 18.21 -11.92 -13.23
C HIS A 55 18.95 -11.00 -12.26
N GLN A 56 19.93 -11.51 -11.51
CA GLN A 56 20.65 -10.72 -10.50
C GLN A 56 21.20 -9.42 -11.09
N GLY A 57 20.93 -8.31 -10.40
CA GLY A 57 21.45 -6.99 -10.76
C GLY A 57 20.77 -6.32 -11.97
N ARG A 58 19.82 -6.99 -12.63
CA ARG A 58 19.00 -6.37 -13.69
C ARG A 58 18.08 -5.31 -13.11
N ARG A 59 17.74 -4.30 -13.91
CA ARG A 59 16.81 -3.25 -13.51
C ARG A 59 15.37 -3.78 -13.59
N ALA A 60 14.66 -3.78 -12.47
CA ALA A 60 13.24 -4.12 -12.38
C ALA A 60 12.38 -2.96 -12.91
N ALA A 61 11.10 -3.22 -13.18
CA ALA A 61 10.15 -2.21 -13.68
C ALA A 61 9.92 -1.03 -12.71
N SER A 62 10.09 -1.24 -11.40
CA SER A 62 10.09 -0.12 -10.42
C SER A 62 11.34 0.76 -10.50
N GLY A 63 12.37 0.36 -11.26
CA GLY A 63 13.64 1.06 -11.40
C GLY A 63 14.74 0.58 -10.46
N VAL A 64 14.43 -0.19 -9.40
CA VAL A 64 15.45 -0.78 -8.51
C VAL A 64 16.16 -1.95 -9.18
N ARG A 65 17.40 -2.23 -8.76
CA ARG A 65 18.09 -3.45 -9.21
C ARG A 65 17.56 -4.67 -8.47
N PHE A 66 17.23 -5.72 -9.20
CA PHE A 66 16.80 -6.99 -8.66
C PHE A 66 17.92 -7.64 -7.85
N ASP A 67 17.58 -8.12 -6.67
CA ASP A 67 18.46 -8.89 -5.80
C ASP A 67 17.73 -10.15 -5.34
N GLN A 68 18.22 -11.30 -5.78
CA GLN A 68 17.62 -12.61 -5.50
C GLN A 68 17.56 -12.93 -4.00
N ARG A 69 18.35 -12.24 -3.18
CA ARG A 69 18.42 -12.40 -1.72
C ARG A 69 17.37 -11.59 -0.95
N LYS A 70 16.67 -10.67 -1.61
CA LYS A 70 15.63 -9.84 -1.00
C LYS A 70 14.26 -10.48 -1.17
N LEU A 71 13.35 -10.22 -0.23
CA LEU A 71 11.96 -10.68 -0.29
C LEU A 71 11.13 -9.78 -1.23
N THR A 72 11.37 -9.92 -2.52
CA THR A 72 10.67 -9.17 -3.57
C THR A 72 9.94 -10.11 -4.53
N ALA A 73 8.97 -9.56 -5.26
CA ALA A 73 8.20 -10.27 -6.27
C ALA A 73 7.83 -9.36 -7.45
N ALA A 74 7.49 -9.98 -8.58
CA ALA A 74 6.84 -9.34 -9.72
C ALA A 74 5.36 -9.68 -9.75
N HIS A 75 4.55 -8.68 -10.10
CA HIS A 75 3.10 -8.83 -10.21
C HIS A 75 2.57 -8.02 -11.41
N PRO A 76 1.51 -8.48 -12.11
CA PRO A 76 1.03 -7.77 -13.30
C PRO A 76 0.54 -6.33 -13.02
N TRP A 77 -0.35 -6.11 -12.05
CA TRP A 77 -0.95 -4.77 -11.81
C TRP A 77 -0.72 -4.13 -10.44
N LEU A 78 -0.42 -4.87 -9.37
CA LEU A 78 -0.27 -4.28 -8.03
C LEU A 78 0.74 -3.11 -8.04
N PRO A 79 0.46 -2.00 -7.33
CA PRO A 79 1.38 -0.88 -7.25
C PRO A 79 2.78 -1.31 -6.77
N PHE A 80 3.82 -0.62 -7.24
CA PHE A 80 5.17 -0.88 -6.74
C PHE A 80 5.28 -0.45 -5.28
N GLY A 81 6.00 -1.22 -4.49
CA GLY A 81 6.11 -1.01 -3.04
C GLY A 81 4.99 -1.65 -2.22
N THR A 82 3.91 -2.15 -2.86
CA THR A 82 2.88 -2.91 -2.15
C THR A 82 3.49 -4.14 -1.49
N LYS A 83 3.17 -4.35 -0.22
CA LYS A 83 3.52 -5.56 0.51
C LYS A 83 2.38 -6.56 0.40
N VAL A 84 2.75 -7.81 0.18
CA VAL A 84 1.81 -8.91 -0.05
C VAL A 84 2.25 -10.10 0.78
N LYS A 85 1.33 -10.70 1.51
CA LYS A 85 1.53 -12.01 2.13
C LYS A 85 1.21 -13.08 1.10
N VAL A 86 2.22 -13.87 0.73
CA VAL A 86 2.09 -15.01 -0.18
C VAL A 86 1.99 -16.27 0.67
N THR A 87 0.93 -17.05 0.49
CA THR A 87 0.71 -18.31 1.21
C THR A 87 0.74 -19.48 0.22
N LEU A 88 1.55 -20.51 0.50
CA LEU A 88 1.65 -21.72 -0.30
C LEU A 88 0.50 -22.67 0.03
N ALA A 89 -0.35 -22.98 -0.95
CA ALA A 89 -1.55 -23.81 -0.73
C ALA A 89 -1.23 -25.20 -0.17
N ALA A 90 -0.11 -25.81 -0.61
CA ALA A 90 0.27 -27.16 -0.22
C ALA A 90 0.70 -27.32 1.25
N SER A 91 1.17 -26.25 1.90
CA SER A 91 1.73 -26.34 3.27
C SER A 91 1.21 -25.29 4.24
N GLY A 92 0.51 -24.26 3.77
CA GLY A 92 0.09 -23.11 4.56
C GLY A 92 1.23 -22.16 4.97
N ARG A 93 2.49 -22.46 4.59
CA ARG A 93 3.62 -21.55 4.81
C ARG A 93 3.38 -20.24 4.10
N SER A 94 3.82 -19.13 4.69
CA SER A 94 3.68 -17.81 4.08
C SER A 94 4.94 -16.97 4.21
N VAL A 95 5.09 -16.02 3.29
CA VAL A 95 6.17 -15.04 3.26
C VAL A 95 5.61 -13.70 2.84
N ILE A 96 6.09 -12.61 3.45
CA ILE A 96 5.73 -11.25 3.03
C ILE A 96 6.76 -10.75 2.02
N VAL A 97 6.29 -10.33 0.87
CA VAL A 97 7.14 -9.80 -0.22
C VAL A 97 6.73 -8.39 -0.60
N THR A 98 7.67 -7.65 -1.16
CA THR A 98 7.41 -6.33 -1.76
C THR A 98 7.32 -6.44 -3.28
N ILE A 99 6.30 -5.86 -3.88
CA ILE A 99 6.17 -5.81 -5.35
C ILE A 99 7.15 -4.78 -5.91
N THR A 100 8.09 -5.25 -6.72
CA THR A 100 9.14 -4.39 -7.32
C THR A 100 9.23 -4.50 -8.84
N ASP A 101 8.53 -5.44 -9.45
CA ASP A 101 8.66 -5.70 -10.88
C ASP A 101 7.32 -6.08 -11.53
N ARG A 102 7.30 -6.12 -12.87
CA ARG A 102 6.11 -6.40 -13.67
C ARG A 102 6.17 -7.79 -14.28
N LEU A 103 5.09 -8.53 -14.09
CA LEU A 103 4.89 -9.83 -14.70
C LEU A 103 3.97 -9.69 -15.93
N TYR A 104 4.44 -10.14 -17.09
CA TYR A 104 3.70 -10.11 -18.35
C TYR A 104 3.13 -11.48 -18.75
N SER A 105 2.92 -12.37 -17.77
CA SER A 105 2.39 -13.72 -18.00
C SER A 105 0.89 -13.76 -17.75
N ASN A 106 0.16 -14.50 -18.60
CA ASN A 106 -1.25 -14.83 -18.37
C ASN A 106 -1.47 -16.15 -17.60
N ARG A 107 -0.39 -16.89 -17.30
CA ARG A 107 -0.44 -18.19 -16.62
C ARG A 107 -0.08 -18.13 -15.14
N ARG A 108 0.54 -17.05 -14.69
CA ARG A 108 1.06 -16.90 -13.33
C ARG A 108 0.66 -15.55 -12.80
N ILE A 109 0.34 -15.51 -11.52
CA ILE A 109 -0.08 -14.29 -10.84
C ILE A 109 1.11 -13.58 -10.18
N VAL A 110 2.15 -14.34 -9.81
CA VAL A 110 3.34 -13.80 -9.13
C VAL A 110 4.60 -14.56 -9.50
N ASP A 111 5.70 -13.83 -9.66
CA ASP A 111 7.04 -14.42 -9.73
C ASP A 111 7.88 -13.91 -8.56
N LEU A 112 8.33 -14.83 -7.71
CA LEU A 112 9.08 -14.54 -6.49
C LEU A 112 10.59 -14.42 -6.76
N SER A 113 11.29 -13.77 -5.83
CA SER A 113 12.74 -13.91 -5.66
C SER A 113 13.12 -15.32 -5.18
N VAL A 114 14.39 -15.69 -5.35
CA VAL A 114 14.92 -16.97 -4.84
C VAL A 114 14.79 -17.06 -3.32
N ALA A 115 15.11 -15.99 -2.59
CA ALA A 115 14.96 -15.95 -1.13
C ALA A 115 13.51 -16.16 -0.69
N ALA A 116 12.54 -15.47 -1.31
CA ALA A 116 11.13 -15.65 -0.98
C ALA A 116 10.64 -17.07 -1.33
N ALA A 117 11.07 -17.64 -2.45
CA ALA A 117 10.72 -19.01 -2.82
C ALA A 117 11.36 -20.06 -1.89
N GLN A 118 12.55 -19.81 -1.37
CA GLN A 118 13.20 -20.64 -0.33
C GLN A 118 12.40 -20.61 0.98
N GLU A 119 12.05 -19.41 1.44
CA GLU A 119 11.29 -19.21 2.68
C GLU A 119 9.87 -19.78 2.58
N LEU A 120 9.25 -19.69 1.40
CA LEU A 120 7.96 -20.29 1.12
C LEU A 120 8.03 -21.82 0.97
N GLY A 121 9.20 -22.36 0.63
CA GLY A 121 9.44 -23.80 0.48
C GLY A 121 9.12 -24.35 -0.92
N MET A 122 9.12 -23.53 -1.96
CA MET A 122 8.72 -23.94 -3.32
C MET A 122 9.88 -24.16 -4.31
N ILE A 123 11.14 -24.02 -3.87
CA ILE A 123 12.32 -24.12 -4.77
C ILE A 123 12.36 -25.43 -5.57
N ARG A 124 12.09 -26.56 -4.92
CA ARG A 124 12.12 -27.89 -5.56
C ARG A 124 10.98 -28.08 -6.56
N ALA A 125 9.82 -27.49 -6.28
CA ALA A 125 8.66 -27.59 -7.15
C ALA A 125 8.80 -26.69 -8.40
N GLY A 126 9.49 -25.55 -8.27
CA GLY A 126 9.64 -24.57 -9.36
C GLY A 126 8.41 -23.68 -9.53
N ILE A 127 7.24 -24.31 -9.55
CA ILE A 127 5.92 -23.71 -9.73
C ILE A 127 5.01 -24.22 -8.61
N ALA A 128 4.13 -23.36 -8.07
CA ALA A 128 3.20 -23.76 -7.02
C ALA A 128 1.93 -22.89 -7.00
N GLU A 129 0.83 -23.44 -6.48
CA GLU A 129 -0.39 -22.69 -6.20
C GLU A 129 -0.25 -21.87 -4.90
N VAL A 130 -0.58 -20.58 -4.98
CA VAL A 130 -0.47 -19.65 -3.85
C VAL A 130 -1.71 -18.76 -3.73
N THR A 131 -1.86 -18.17 -2.55
CA THR A 131 -2.82 -17.11 -2.26
C THR A 131 -2.06 -15.86 -1.85
N LEU A 132 -2.39 -14.72 -2.47
CA LEU A 132 -1.88 -13.39 -2.14
C LEU A 132 -2.92 -12.66 -1.30
N LEU A 133 -2.49 -12.05 -0.19
CA LEU A 133 -3.33 -11.20 0.65
C LEU A 133 -2.64 -9.85 0.94
N PRO A 134 -3.41 -8.76 1.05
CA PRO A 134 -2.89 -7.47 1.51
C PRO A 134 -2.37 -7.59 2.95
N VAL A 135 -1.37 -6.76 3.27
CA VAL A 135 -0.74 -6.64 4.60
C VAL A 135 -0.94 -5.24 5.13
#